data_AF-A0A6N2LIB6-F1
#
_entry.id   AF-A0A6N2LIB6-F1
#
_cell.length_a   1.000
_cell.length_b   1.000
_cell.length_c   1.000
_cell.angle_alpha   90.00
_cell.angle_beta   90.00
_cell.angle_gamma   90.00
#
_symmetry.space_group_name_H-M   'P 1'
#
loop_
_entity.id
_entity.type
_entity.pdbx_description
1 polymer ?
#
loop_
_entity_poly.entity_id
_entity_poly.type
_entity_poly.pdbx_seq_one_letter_code
_entity_poly.pdbx_strand_id
1 'polypeptide(L)'
;MEPRVGNKFRLGRKIGSGSFGEIYLGTSIQTNEEVAIKLENVKTKHPQLLYESKLYKMLQGGTGIPNVKWFGAEGDYNVLVMDLLGPSLEDLFNFCNRKLSLKTVLMLADQMINRVEFVHSKSFLHRDIKPDNFLMGLGRRANQVYAIDFGLAKKYRDTSTHQHIPYRLITCNFKYIILLHIANL
;
A
#
# COMPACT_ATOMS: atom_id res chain seq x y z
N MET A 1 -15.93 22.40 -14.94
CA MET A 1 -16.46 21.63 -13.82
C MET A 1 -15.31 20.92 -13.14
N GLU A 2 -15.26 20.91 -11.80
CA GLU A 2 -14.25 20.14 -11.08
C GLU A 2 -14.45 18.63 -11.36
N PRO A 3 -13.37 17.89 -11.69
CA PRO A 3 -13.47 16.46 -11.95
C PRO A 3 -13.98 15.71 -10.71
N ARG A 4 -14.91 14.77 -10.94
CA ARG A 4 -15.52 13.94 -9.89
C ARG A 4 -15.31 12.47 -10.18
N VAL A 5 -15.20 11.68 -9.13
CA VAL A 5 -15.04 10.22 -9.17
C VAL A 5 -16.23 9.57 -8.48
N GLY A 6 -16.89 8.64 -9.17
CA GLY A 6 -18.03 7.88 -8.63
C GLY A 6 -19.18 8.75 -8.13
N ASN A 7 -19.29 9.98 -8.62
CA ASN A 7 -20.20 11.05 -8.16
C ASN A 7 -20.15 11.35 -6.64
N LYS A 8 -19.14 10.85 -5.93
CA LYS A 8 -19.02 10.94 -4.46
C LYS A 8 -17.78 11.69 -4.00
N PHE A 9 -16.75 11.74 -4.84
CA PHE A 9 -15.46 12.33 -4.49
C PHE A 9 -15.08 13.40 -5.50
N ARG A 10 -14.65 14.57 -5.00
CA ARG A 10 -14.02 15.62 -5.80
C ARG A 10 -12.53 15.25 -5.95
N LEU A 11 -12.04 15.23 -7.19
CA LEU A 11 -10.63 15.02 -7.48
C LEU A 11 -9.87 16.36 -7.32
N GLY A 12 -8.79 16.33 -6.54
CA GLY A 12 -7.95 17.49 -6.25
C GLY A 12 -6.61 17.42 -6.98
N ARG A 13 -5.57 18.02 -6.38
CA ARG A 13 -4.22 18.05 -6.94
C ARG A 13 -3.55 16.67 -6.89
N LYS A 14 -2.64 16.42 -7.83
CA LYS A 14 -1.72 15.28 -7.77
C LYS A 14 -0.82 15.41 -6.54
N ILE A 15 -0.65 14.33 -5.79
CA ILE A 15 0.19 14.27 -4.58
C ILE A 15 1.34 13.26 -4.70
N GLY A 16 1.30 12.39 -5.70
CA GLY A 16 2.38 11.45 -5.94
C GLY A 16 2.15 10.59 -7.18
N SER A 17 3.08 9.66 -7.38
CA SER A 17 3.00 8.61 -8.39
C SER A 17 3.46 7.31 -7.75
N GLY A 18 2.63 6.28 -7.83
CA GLY A 18 3.01 4.91 -7.46
C GLY A 18 3.59 4.18 -8.66
N SER A 19 4.05 2.95 -8.45
CA SER A 19 4.61 2.11 -9.52
C SER A 19 3.60 1.78 -10.64
N PHE A 20 2.31 1.86 -10.37
CA PHE A 20 1.23 1.44 -11.30
C PHE A 20 0.15 2.49 -11.52
N GLY A 21 0.41 3.75 -11.18
CA GLY A 21 -0.57 4.82 -11.35
C GLY A 21 -0.22 6.13 -10.67
N GLU A 22 -1.10 7.10 -10.85
CA GLU A 22 -0.96 8.42 -10.25
C GLU A 22 -1.82 8.51 -8.99
N ILE A 23 -1.33 9.26 -7.99
CA ILE A 23 -2.04 9.46 -6.72
C ILE A 23 -2.45 10.94 -6.62
N TYR A 24 -3.73 11.16 -6.33
CA TYR A 24 -4.34 12.47 -6.19
C TYR A 24 -4.93 12.62 -4.79
N LEU A 25 -4.88 13.85 -4.26
CA LEU A 25 -5.73 14.24 -3.14
C LEU A 25 -7.18 14.28 -3.63
N GLY A 26 -8.12 13.83 -2.82
CA GLY A 26 -9.54 14.00 -3.06
C GLY A 26 -10.29 14.38 -1.81
N THR A 27 -11.56 14.74 -1.98
CA THR A 27 -12.45 15.06 -0.87
C THR A 27 -13.80 14.39 -1.09
N SER A 28 -14.28 13.68 -0.07
CA SER A 28 -15.65 13.16 -0.04
C SER A 28 -16.65 14.33 -0.04
N ILE A 29 -17.57 14.34 -1.00
CA ILE A 29 -18.56 15.42 -1.14
C ILE A 29 -19.58 15.38 0.01
N GLN A 30 -19.86 14.19 0.55
CA GLN A 30 -20.85 14.00 1.62
C GLN A 30 -20.29 14.34 2.99
N THR A 31 -19.03 13.98 3.25
CA THR A 31 -18.44 14.06 4.60
C THR A 31 -17.37 15.14 4.74
N ASN A 32 -16.96 15.79 3.64
CA ASN A 32 -15.79 16.67 3.55
C ASN A 32 -14.47 16.01 4.01
N GLU A 33 -14.45 14.69 4.12
CA GLU A 33 -13.25 13.96 4.51
C GLU A 33 -12.25 13.89 3.36
N GLU A 34 -10.98 14.17 3.65
CA GLU A 34 -9.89 14.01 2.68
C GLU A 34 -9.57 12.53 2.42
N VAL A 35 -9.25 12.22 1.17
CA VAL A 35 -8.99 10.86 0.68
C VAL A 35 -7.79 10.84 -0.27
N ALA A 36 -7.16 9.68 -0.43
CA ALA A 36 -6.23 9.43 -1.51
C ALA A 36 -6.96 8.71 -2.66
N ILE A 37 -6.76 9.18 -3.89
CA ILE A 37 -7.34 8.63 -5.11
C ILE A 37 -6.22 8.14 -6.02
N LYS A 38 -6.12 6.82 -6.20
CA LYS A 38 -5.18 6.19 -7.13
C LYS A 38 -5.88 5.95 -8.47
N LEU A 39 -5.28 6.43 -9.55
CA LEU A 39 -5.76 6.29 -10.92
C LEU A 39 -4.81 5.40 -11.72
N GLU A 40 -5.36 4.37 -12.37
CA GLU A 40 -4.66 3.48 -13.29
C GLU A 40 -5.36 3.55 -14.66
N ASN A 41 -4.61 3.88 -15.72
CA ASN A 41 -5.19 3.91 -17.07
C ASN A 41 -5.58 2.49 -17.51
N VAL A 42 -6.81 2.28 -17.98
CA VAL A 42 -7.32 0.96 -18.38
C VAL A 42 -6.54 0.33 -19.55
N LYS A 43 -5.81 1.14 -20.32
CA LYS A 43 -4.98 0.71 -21.46
C LYS A 43 -3.56 0.32 -21.05
N THR A 44 -3.23 0.32 -19.75
CA THR A 44 -1.91 -0.14 -19.28
C THR A 44 -1.68 -1.61 -19.67
N LYS A 45 -0.43 -1.97 -20.00
CA LYS A 45 -0.07 -3.35 -20.39
C LYS A 45 -0.25 -4.36 -19.25
N HIS A 46 -0.14 -3.89 -18.01
CA HIS A 46 -0.18 -4.73 -16.81
C HIS A 46 -1.10 -4.12 -15.75
N PRO A 47 -2.43 -4.20 -15.92
CA PRO A 47 -3.37 -3.64 -14.96
C PRO A 47 -3.36 -4.45 -13.66
N GLN A 48 -3.24 -3.77 -12.53
CA GLN A 48 -3.11 -4.36 -11.19
C GLN A 48 -4.07 -3.74 -10.17
N LEU A 49 -4.66 -2.57 -10.45
CA LEU A 49 -5.44 -1.83 -9.44
C LEU A 49 -6.70 -2.59 -8.96
N LEU A 50 -7.33 -3.39 -9.83
CA LEU A 50 -8.44 -4.29 -9.45
C LEU A 50 -7.97 -5.40 -8.50
N TYR A 51 -6.80 -5.97 -8.73
CA TYR A 51 -6.23 -6.99 -7.85
C TYR A 51 -5.88 -6.37 -6.49
N GLU A 52 -5.20 -5.22 -6.52
CA GLU A 52 -4.82 -4.46 -5.34
C GLU A 52 -6.05 -4.09 -4.49
N SER A 53 -7.13 -3.60 -5.11
CA SER A 53 -8.35 -3.22 -4.39
C SER A 53 -9.04 -4.41 -3.71
N LYS A 54 -9.05 -5.59 -4.35
CA LYS A 54 -9.55 -6.84 -3.74
C LYS A 54 -8.68 -7.27 -2.57
N LEU A 55 -7.36 -7.16 -2.71
CA LEU A 55 -6.44 -7.55 -1.65
C LEU A 55 -6.57 -6.63 -0.43
N TYR A 56 -6.66 -5.30 -0.62
CA TYR A 56 -6.97 -4.40 0.50
C TYR A 56 -8.25 -4.80 1.22
N LYS A 57 -9.33 -5.16 0.52
CA LYS A 57 -10.57 -5.63 1.14
C LYS A 57 -10.38 -6.90 1.98
N MET A 58 -9.50 -7.82 1.56
CA MET A 58 -9.16 -9.00 2.36
C MET A 58 -8.32 -8.66 3.60
N LEU A 59 -7.53 -7.59 3.53
CA LEU A 59 -6.67 -7.10 4.61
C LEU A 59 -7.39 -6.11 5.55
N GLN A 60 -8.60 -5.66 5.21
CA GLN A 60 -9.38 -4.71 6.02
C GLN A 60 -9.57 -5.20 7.45
N GLY A 61 -9.55 -4.25 8.39
CA GLY A 61 -9.55 -4.49 9.83
C GLY A 61 -8.15 -4.74 10.42
N GLY A 62 -7.12 -4.92 9.59
CA GLY A 62 -5.72 -4.98 10.03
C GLY A 62 -5.18 -3.65 10.53
N THR A 63 -4.43 -3.66 11.64
CA THR A 63 -3.75 -2.46 12.13
C THR A 63 -2.71 -2.00 11.12
N GLY A 64 -2.79 -0.73 10.71
CA GLY A 64 -1.91 -0.12 9.72
C GLY A 64 -2.18 -0.59 8.29
N ILE A 65 -3.40 -1.02 7.99
CA ILE A 65 -3.89 -1.19 6.63
C ILE A 65 -4.87 -0.03 6.32
N PRO A 66 -4.66 0.73 5.23
CA PRO A 66 -5.60 1.75 4.79
C PRO A 66 -6.98 1.16 4.45
N ASN A 67 -8.05 1.88 4.76
CA ASN A 67 -9.40 1.45 4.36
C ASN A 67 -9.69 1.83 2.91
N VAL A 68 -10.26 0.88 2.16
CA VAL A 68 -10.84 1.16 0.84
C VAL A 68 -12.22 1.76 1.03
N LYS A 69 -12.42 2.95 0.46
CA LYS A 69 -13.70 3.67 0.49
C LYS A 69 -14.52 3.40 -0.76
N TRP A 70 -13.85 3.29 -1.90
CA TRP A 70 -14.50 3.01 -3.17
C TRP A 70 -13.52 2.47 -4.20
N PHE A 71 -14.03 1.65 -5.12
CA PHE A 71 -13.31 1.21 -6.31
C PHE A 71 -14.29 1.14 -7.49
N GLY A 72 -13.87 1.59 -8.66
CA GLY A 72 -14.65 1.53 -9.88
C GLY A 72 -13.89 2.01 -11.11
N ALA A 73 -14.56 2.00 -12.27
CA ALA A 73 -14.03 2.55 -13.50
C ALA A 73 -14.72 3.89 -13.81
N GLU A 74 -13.93 4.88 -14.22
CA GLU A 74 -14.40 6.22 -14.59
C GLU A 74 -13.66 6.66 -15.86
N GLY A 75 -14.37 6.70 -16.99
CA GLY A 75 -13.78 6.95 -18.30
C GLY A 75 -12.68 5.92 -18.64
N ASP A 76 -11.48 6.42 -18.97
CA ASP A 76 -10.30 5.61 -19.32
C ASP A 76 -9.48 5.15 -18.09
N TYR A 77 -10.03 5.23 -16.87
CA TYR A 77 -9.29 4.92 -15.64
C TYR A 77 -10.03 3.93 -14.74
N ASN A 78 -9.28 2.96 -14.21
CA ASN A 78 -9.62 2.30 -12.95
C ASN A 78 -9.24 3.25 -11.81
N VAL A 79 -10.09 3.32 -10.80
CA VAL A 79 -9.95 4.27 -9.70
C VAL A 79 -10.14 3.58 -8.37
N LEU A 80 -9.20 3.81 -7.45
CA LEU A 80 -9.22 3.30 -6.09
C LEU A 80 -9.16 4.47 -5.11
N VAL A 81 -10.19 4.63 -4.30
CA VAL A 81 -10.29 5.65 -3.25
C VAL A 81 -10.05 4.99 -1.90
N MET A 82 -9.10 5.54 -1.14
CA MET A 82 -8.69 5.02 0.16
C MET A 82 -8.43 6.13 1.17
N ASP A 83 -8.18 5.76 2.43
CA ASP A 83 -7.74 6.68 3.46
C ASP A 83 -6.55 7.53 3.00
N LEU A 84 -6.61 8.83 3.22
CA LEU A 84 -5.43 9.69 3.09
C LEU A 84 -4.49 9.42 4.25
N LEU A 85 -3.19 9.28 3.94
CA LEU A 85 -2.13 9.09 4.92
C LEU A 85 -1.13 10.24 4.88
N GLY A 86 -0.24 10.26 5.87
CA GLY A 86 0.85 11.22 5.99
C GLY A 86 2.07 10.84 5.13
N PRO A 87 3.23 11.43 5.41
CA PRO A 87 4.45 11.20 4.63
C PRO A 87 4.93 9.74 4.73
N SER A 88 5.65 9.30 3.70
CA SER A 88 6.34 8.01 3.71
C SER A 88 7.55 8.04 4.65
N LEU A 89 8.08 6.86 5.00
CA LEU A 89 9.32 6.78 5.75
C LEU A 89 10.52 7.30 4.95
N GLU A 90 10.50 7.23 3.61
CA GLU A 90 11.55 7.85 2.78
C GLU A 90 11.46 9.39 2.86
N ASP A 91 10.26 9.97 2.80
CA ASP A 91 10.06 11.42 2.97
C ASP A 91 10.58 11.89 4.33
N LEU A 92 10.23 11.17 5.40
CA LEU A 92 10.70 11.47 6.76
C LEU A 92 12.21 11.27 6.92
N PHE A 93 12.76 10.25 6.26
CA PHE A 93 14.20 10.01 6.26
C PHE A 93 14.95 11.17 5.60
N ASN A 94 14.46 11.64 4.46
CA ASN A 94 15.02 12.81 3.77
C ASN A 94 14.86 14.10 4.58
N PHE A 95 13.69 14.31 5.20
CA PHE A 95 13.46 15.44 6.12
C PHE A 95 14.46 15.45 7.29
N CYS A 96 14.85 14.27 7.80
CA CYS A 96 15.84 14.12 8.85
C CYS A 96 17.30 14.08 8.33
N ASN A 97 17.59 14.67 7.17
CA ASN A 97 18.92 14.66 6.54
C ASN A 97 19.53 13.26 6.40
N ARG A 98 18.67 12.28 6.07
CA ARG A 98 19.04 10.87 5.87
C ARG A 98 19.70 10.24 7.10
N LYS A 99 19.30 10.67 8.30
CA LYS A 99 19.74 10.11 9.58
C LYS A 99 18.56 9.99 10.54
N LEU A 100 18.33 8.78 11.05
CA LEU A 100 17.38 8.54 12.13
C LEU A 100 18.14 8.14 13.39
N SER A 101 17.61 8.51 14.55
CA SER A 101 18.12 8.01 15.82
C SER A 101 17.85 6.51 15.97
N LEU A 102 18.68 5.80 16.74
CA LEU A 102 18.45 4.38 17.03
C LEU A 102 17.05 4.16 17.64
N LYS A 103 16.60 5.03 18.54
CA LYS A 103 15.26 4.99 19.13
C LYS A 103 14.18 5.00 18.04
N THR A 104 14.27 5.92 17.08
CA THR A 104 13.32 6.02 15.97
C THR A 104 13.34 4.77 15.10
N VAL A 105 14.53 4.26 14.76
CA VAL A 105 14.69 3.05 13.95
C VAL A 105 14.02 1.85 14.63
N LEU A 106 14.25 1.65 15.93
CA LEU A 106 13.66 0.54 16.68
C LEU A 106 12.13 0.65 16.77
N MET A 107 11.60 1.85 17.01
CA MET A 107 10.14 2.09 17.04
C MET A 107 9.47 1.82 15.69
N LEU A 108 10.13 2.18 14.58
CA LEU A 108 9.63 1.89 13.24
C LEU A 108 9.74 0.41 12.91
N ALA A 109 10.87 -0.23 13.22
CA ALA A 109 11.11 -1.64 12.97
C ALA A 109 10.04 -2.53 13.65
N ASP A 110 9.72 -2.26 14.92
CA ASP A 110 8.66 -2.97 15.64
C ASP A 110 7.32 -2.92 14.89
N GLN A 111 6.88 -1.74 14.47
CA GLN A 111 5.62 -1.61 13.73
C GLN A 111 5.68 -2.23 12.33
N MET A 112 6.78 -2.06 11.60
CA MET A 112 6.96 -2.59 10.24
C MET A 112 6.95 -4.12 10.23
N ILE A 113 7.61 -4.77 11.19
CA ILE A 113 7.58 -6.23 11.37
C ILE A 113 6.14 -6.69 11.59
N ASN A 114 5.41 -6.03 12.50
CA ASN A 114 4.00 -6.34 12.75
C ASN A 114 3.12 -6.17 11.49
N ARG A 115 3.40 -5.21 10.59
CA ARG A 115 2.67 -5.08 9.30
C ARG A 115 2.94 -6.25 8.38
N VAL A 116 4.21 -6.62 8.24
CA VAL A 116 4.63 -7.73 7.38
C VAL A 116 4.06 -9.05 7.91
N GLU A 117 4.14 -9.29 9.21
CA GLU A 117 3.55 -10.44 9.88
C GLU A 117 2.05 -10.51 9.66
N PHE A 118 1.32 -9.40 9.81
CA PHE A 118 -0.12 -9.37 9.54
C PHE A 118 -0.44 -9.79 8.10
N VAL A 119 0.28 -9.25 7.11
CA VAL A 119 0.07 -9.61 5.70
C VAL A 119 0.36 -11.10 5.46
N HIS A 120 1.42 -11.63 6.08
CA HIS A 120 1.75 -13.05 6.02
C HIS A 120 0.68 -13.93 6.69
N SER A 121 0.11 -13.48 7.80
CA SER A 121 -0.99 -14.19 8.49
C SER A 121 -2.20 -14.38 7.56
N LYS A 122 -2.42 -13.44 6.64
CA LYS A 122 -3.46 -13.48 5.60
C LYS A 122 -3.07 -14.30 4.36
N SER A 123 -1.95 -15.03 4.41
CA SER A 123 -1.41 -15.90 3.35
C SER A 123 -0.87 -15.17 2.12
N PHE A 124 -0.51 -13.88 2.24
CA PHE A 124 0.11 -13.08 1.18
C PHE A 124 1.53 -12.66 1.55
N LEU A 125 2.38 -12.52 0.54
CA LEU A 125 3.65 -11.81 0.61
C LEU A 125 3.48 -10.45 -0.05
N HIS A 126 3.99 -9.39 0.56
CA HIS A 126 3.93 -8.05 -0.01
C HIS A 126 4.85 -7.89 -1.25
N ARG A 127 6.05 -8.46 -1.19
CA ARG A 127 7.09 -8.48 -2.25
C ARG A 127 7.66 -7.11 -2.70
N ASP A 128 7.30 -6.00 -2.06
CA ASP A 128 7.85 -4.67 -2.35
C ASP A 128 8.07 -3.88 -1.05
N ILE A 129 8.89 -4.44 -0.16
CA ILE A 129 9.19 -3.85 1.14
C ILE A 129 10.29 -2.79 0.96
N LYS A 130 9.92 -1.52 1.06
CA LYS A 130 10.80 -0.36 0.95
C LYS A 130 10.23 0.84 1.72
N PRO A 131 11.06 1.82 2.15
CA PRO A 131 10.59 2.97 2.94
C PRO A 131 9.44 3.77 2.30
N ASP A 132 9.38 3.83 0.97
CA ASP A 132 8.31 4.51 0.22
C ASP A 132 6.91 3.88 0.47
N ASN A 133 6.86 2.57 0.76
CA ASN A 133 5.62 1.82 0.93
C ASN A 133 5.18 1.74 2.41
N PHE A 134 5.86 2.46 3.30
CA PHE A 134 5.44 2.62 4.68
C PHE A 134 5.15 4.09 4.96
N LEU A 135 3.91 4.42 5.32
CA LEU A 135 3.47 5.79 5.56
C LEU A 135 3.03 5.98 7.01
N MET A 136 3.19 7.18 7.53
CA MET A 136 2.61 7.53 8.83
C MET A 136 1.12 7.84 8.69
N GLY A 137 0.33 7.58 9.73
CA GLY A 137 -1.04 8.05 9.80
C GLY A 137 -1.14 9.58 9.96
N LEU A 138 -2.37 10.09 9.96
CA LEU A 138 -2.67 11.51 10.18
C LEU A 138 -3.40 11.72 11.51
N GLY A 139 -3.28 12.94 12.05
CA GLY A 139 -3.99 13.38 13.26
C GLY A 139 -3.74 12.43 14.45
N ARG A 140 -4.81 11.86 15.01
CA ARG A 140 -4.73 10.93 16.14
C ARG A 140 -3.97 9.62 15.85
N ARG A 141 -3.72 9.31 14.58
CA ARG A 141 -2.99 8.10 14.13
C ARG A 141 -1.57 8.42 13.66
N ALA A 142 -1.04 9.61 13.95
CA ALA A 142 0.27 10.07 13.46
C ALA A 142 1.47 9.24 13.98
N ASN A 143 1.30 8.48 15.06
CA ASN A 143 2.31 7.55 15.58
C ASN A 143 2.21 6.14 14.99
N GLN A 144 1.24 5.89 14.10
CA GLN A 144 0.99 4.57 13.52
C GLN A 144 1.58 4.48 12.11
N VAL A 145 2.37 3.43 11.87
CA VAL A 145 2.87 3.08 10.53
C VAL A 145 1.80 2.31 9.77
N TYR A 146 1.67 2.59 8.48
CA TYR A 146 0.79 1.91 7.53
C TYR A 146 1.61 1.28 6.42
N ALA A 147 1.19 0.11 5.92
CA ALA A 147 1.75 -0.51 4.71
C ALA A 147 0.82 -0.25 3.52
N ILE A 148 1.41 0.11 2.39
CA ILE A 148 0.69 0.43 1.13
C ILE A 148 1.32 -0.30 -0.07
N ASP A 149 0.67 -0.16 -1.23
CA ASP A 149 1.10 -0.69 -2.53
C ASP A 149 1.21 -2.22 -2.58
N PHE A 150 0.03 -2.86 -2.58
CA PHE A 150 -0.09 -4.31 -2.71
C PHE A 150 -0.18 -4.77 -4.18
N GLY A 151 0.16 -3.93 -5.16
CA GLY A 151 0.10 -4.28 -6.59
C GLY A 151 0.98 -5.50 -6.94
N LEU A 152 2.13 -5.61 -6.26
CA LEU A 152 3.06 -6.73 -6.41
C LEU A 152 2.83 -7.86 -5.41
N ALA A 153 1.84 -7.80 -4.53
CA ALA A 153 1.63 -8.85 -3.55
C ALA A 153 1.25 -10.19 -4.19
N LYS A 154 1.49 -11.30 -3.48
CA LYS A 154 1.21 -12.65 -4.01
C LYS A 154 0.88 -13.64 -2.90
N LYS A 155 -0.13 -14.50 -3.14
CA LYS A 155 -0.48 -15.61 -2.25
C LYS A 155 0.68 -16.61 -2.20
N TYR A 156 1.16 -16.97 -1.01
CA TYR A 156 2.32 -17.87 -0.83
C TYR A 156 1.97 -19.21 -0.20
N ARG A 157 0.78 -19.33 0.37
CA ARG A 157 0.26 -20.59 0.89
C ARG A 157 -1.24 -20.66 0.67
N ASP A 158 -1.78 -21.87 0.63
CA ASP A 158 -3.21 -22.04 0.63
C ASP A 158 -3.83 -21.49 1.93
N THR A 159 -5.06 -20.98 1.84
CA THR A 159 -5.75 -20.37 2.99
C THR A 159 -6.36 -21.39 3.94
N SER A 160 -6.64 -22.60 3.46
CA SER A 160 -7.28 -23.66 4.23
C SER A 160 -6.26 -24.70 4.69
N THR A 161 -5.39 -25.17 3.79
CA THR A 161 -4.39 -26.21 4.11
C THR A 161 -3.08 -25.64 4.62
N HIS A 162 -2.86 -24.32 4.48
CA HIS A 162 -1.57 -23.66 4.71
C HIS A 162 -0.40 -24.27 3.92
N GLN A 163 -0.68 -25.07 2.89
CA GLN A 163 0.36 -25.63 2.02
C GLN A 163 1.08 -24.50 1.29
N HIS A 164 2.39 -24.43 1.48
CA HIS A 164 3.24 -23.43 0.86
C HIS A 164 3.37 -23.66 -0.65
N ILE A 165 3.56 -22.59 -1.42
CA ILE A 165 3.89 -22.69 -2.85
C ILE A 165 5.18 -23.52 -3.06
N PRO A 166 5.28 -24.30 -4.15
CA PRO A 166 6.50 -25.03 -4.44
C PRO A 166 7.66 -24.07 -4.70
N TYR A 167 8.87 -24.50 -4.36
CA TYR A 167 10.08 -23.77 -4.67
C TYR A 167 10.21 -23.54 -6.19
N ARG A 168 10.61 -22.34 -6.59
CA ARG A 168 10.92 -21.99 -7.98
C ARG A 168 12.22 -21.22 -8.02
N LEU A 169 13.16 -21.65 -8.86
CA LEU A 169 14.35 -20.87 -9.17
C LEU A 169 13.91 -19.63 -9.97
N ILE A 170 13.97 -18.46 -9.35
CA ILE A 170 13.79 -17.18 -10.05
C ILE A 170 15.17 -16.57 -10.24
N THR A 171 15.66 -16.57 -11.48
CA THR A 171 16.84 -15.80 -11.89
C THR A 171 16.45 -14.33 -12.07
N CYS A 172 16.44 -13.55 -10.99
CA CYS A 172 16.40 -12.08 -11.08
C CYS A 172 17.32 -11.44 -10.03
N ASN A 173 18.23 -10.58 -10.51
CA ASN A 173 19.06 -9.66 -9.72
C ASN A 173 18.18 -8.59 -9.06
N PHE A 174 18.05 -8.50 -7.73
CA PHE A 174 17.74 -7.23 -7.04
C PHE A 174 18.06 -7.28 -5.53
N LYS A 175 18.49 -6.13 -5.01
CA LYS A 175 19.24 -5.86 -3.76
C LYS A 175 18.52 -6.10 -2.41
N TYR A 176 17.28 -6.58 -2.37
CA TYR A 176 16.56 -6.78 -1.10
C TYR A 176 15.65 -8.01 -1.17
N ILE A 177 16.22 -9.21 -1.13
CA ILE A 177 15.46 -10.45 -0.92
C ILE A 177 15.83 -11.02 0.45
N ILE A 178 15.04 -10.69 1.47
CA ILE A 178 15.04 -11.43 2.75
C ILE A 178 14.12 -12.66 2.67
N LEU A 179 13.38 -12.85 1.57
CA LEU A 179 12.49 -14.01 1.41
C LEU A 179 13.17 -15.32 0.98
N LEU A 180 14.46 -15.31 0.63
CA LEU A 180 15.21 -16.54 0.33
C LEU A 180 15.74 -17.25 1.58
N HIS A 181 15.69 -16.62 2.77
CA HIS A 181 16.28 -17.21 3.98
C HIS A 181 15.25 -17.65 5.04
N ILE A 182 14.03 -17.14 5.01
CA ILE A 182 13.00 -17.49 6.02
C ILE A 182 12.31 -18.84 5.70
N ALA A 183 12.42 -19.36 4.48
CA ALA A 183 11.85 -20.67 4.11
C ALA A 183 12.77 -21.88 4.42
N ASN A 184 13.91 -21.66 5.11
CA ASN A 184 14.88 -22.69 5.48
C ASN A 184 15.02 -22.88 7.01
N LEU A 185 14.02 -22.44 7.80
CA LEU A 185 13.89 -22.78 9.22
C LEU A 185 12.53 -23.43 9.47
#